data_AF-A0A957U919-F1
#
_entry.id   AF-A0A957U919-F1
#
_cell.length_a   1.000
_cell.length_b   1.000
_cell.length_c   1.000
_cell.angle_alpha   90.00
_cell.angle_beta   90.00
_cell.angle_gamma   90.00
#
_symmetry.space_group_name_H-M   'P 1'
#
loop_
_entity.id
_entity.type
_entity.pdbx_description
1 polymer ?
#
loop_
_entity_poly.entity_id
_entity_poly.type
_entity_poly.pdbx_seq_one_letter_code
_entity_poly.pdbx_strand_id
1 'polypeptide(L)'
;LPRYVLLLNPDTLVPPTALAEMVRFMDEHAQIGAAGPRVRRPDGSLDRACRRSFPTPEVSFYRMTGLSRLFSGSRRFNAYNLEYLAEDAVHPVDSVVGAYMQVRRAAILDAGLLDERFFMYGEDLDWAKRIKDAGWEVWYNGAVEITHVKEAASSQSAKSRIDF
;
A
#
# COMPACT_ATOMS: atom_id res chain seq x y z
N LEU A 1 8.56 -2.93 21.24
CA LEU A 1 8.39 -3.07 19.77
C LEU A 1 9.62 -3.75 19.18
N PRO A 2 9.44 -4.82 18.37
CA PRO A 2 10.50 -5.41 17.55
C PRO A 2 11.04 -4.42 16.51
N ARG A 3 12.12 -4.77 15.78
CA ARG A 3 12.74 -3.91 14.76
C ARG A 3 11.77 -3.48 13.65
N TYR A 4 10.90 -4.40 13.23
CA TYR A 4 9.82 -4.15 12.28
C TYR A 4 8.52 -4.71 12.85
N VAL A 5 7.43 -4.01 12.61
CA VAL A 5 6.06 -4.49 12.83
C VAL A 5 5.45 -4.73 11.46
N LEU A 6 4.65 -5.78 11.32
CA LEU A 6 3.96 -6.09 10.08
C LEU A 6 2.46 -6.01 10.33
N LEU A 7 1.80 -5.12 9.59
CA LEU A 7 0.36 -5.20 9.38
C LEU A 7 0.13 -6.22 8.25
N LEU A 8 -0.55 -7.32 8.58
CA LEU A 8 -0.77 -8.43 7.68
C LEU A 8 -2.22 -8.90 7.79
N ASN A 9 -2.91 -8.95 6.67
CA ASN A 9 -4.24 -9.53 6.64
C ASN A 9 -4.19 -11.05 6.83
N PRO A 10 -5.14 -11.65 7.56
CA PRO A 10 -5.15 -13.09 7.85
C PRO A 10 -5.39 -13.95 6.59
N ASP A 11 -5.97 -13.38 5.54
CA ASP A 11 -6.24 -14.03 4.25
C ASP A 11 -5.13 -13.73 3.20
N THR A 12 -3.89 -13.57 3.66
CA THR A 12 -2.72 -13.41 2.80
C THR A 12 -1.88 -14.69 2.74
N LEU A 13 -1.41 -15.02 1.54
CA LEU A 13 -0.44 -16.07 1.30
C LEU A 13 0.91 -15.40 1.05
N VAL A 14 1.81 -15.54 2.03
CA VAL A 14 3.15 -14.95 2.01
C VAL A 14 4.16 -16.05 1.70
N PRO A 15 4.93 -15.96 0.59
CA PRO A 15 5.97 -16.92 0.29
C PRO A 15 7.05 -16.96 1.40
N PRO A 16 7.71 -18.11 1.62
CA PRO A 16 8.69 -18.26 2.70
C PRO A 16 9.82 -17.23 2.70
N THR A 17 10.23 -16.74 1.53
CA THR A 17 11.34 -15.77 1.39
C THR A 17 10.88 -14.31 1.50
N ALA A 18 9.59 -14.02 1.29
CA ALA A 18 9.09 -12.66 1.12
C ALA A 18 9.36 -11.77 2.34
N LEU A 19 9.17 -12.30 3.56
CA LEU A 19 9.46 -11.54 4.78
C LEU A 19 10.96 -11.21 4.92
N ALA A 20 11.84 -12.15 4.60
CA ALA A 20 13.29 -11.94 4.69
C ALA A 20 13.76 -10.93 3.63
N GLU A 21 13.22 -11.00 2.42
CA GLU A 21 13.52 -10.08 1.33
C GLU A 21 13.06 -8.65 1.64
N MET A 22 11.85 -8.47 2.19
CA MET A 22 11.34 -7.15 2.60
C MET A 22 12.15 -6.56 3.76
N VAL A 23 12.53 -7.40 4.74
CA VAL A 23 13.40 -6.97 5.83
C VAL A 23 14.77 -6.54 5.32
N ARG A 24 15.39 -7.32 4.42
CA ARG A 24 16.68 -6.97 3.80
C ARG A 24 16.57 -5.64 3.05
N PHE A 25 15.54 -5.48 2.24
CA PHE A 25 15.29 -4.24 1.50
C PHE A 25 15.20 -3.03 2.44
N MET A 26 14.44 -3.13 3.54
CA MET A 26 14.38 -2.03 4.50
C MET A 26 15.68 -1.85 5.29
N ASP A 27 16.43 -2.90 5.59
CA ASP A 27 17.74 -2.78 6.26
C ASP A 27 18.78 -2.06 5.39
N GLU A 28 18.75 -2.27 4.06
CA GLU A 28 19.61 -1.60 3.08
C GLU A 28 19.23 -0.12 2.85
N HIS A 29 18.02 0.28 3.23
CA HIS A 29 17.48 1.63 3.04
C HIS A 29 16.94 2.21 4.35
N ALA A 30 17.84 2.79 5.14
CA ALA A 30 17.55 3.28 6.48
C ALA A 30 16.47 4.37 6.52
N GLN A 31 16.25 5.14 5.45
CA GLN A 31 15.24 6.19 5.35
C GLN A 31 13.81 5.69 5.14
N ILE A 32 13.64 4.40 4.79
CA ILE A 32 12.32 3.81 4.58
C ILE A 32 11.67 3.52 5.94
N GLY A 33 10.55 4.19 6.20
CA GLY A 33 9.73 3.98 7.40
C GLY A 33 8.70 2.88 7.21
N ALA A 34 8.14 2.73 6.01
CA ALA A 34 7.22 1.65 5.66
C ALA A 34 7.42 1.12 4.25
N ALA A 35 7.16 -0.17 4.04
CA ALA A 35 7.22 -0.80 2.73
C ALA A 35 6.13 -1.87 2.52
N GLY A 36 5.75 -2.06 1.26
CA GLY A 36 4.80 -3.08 0.82
C GLY A 36 5.26 -3.77 -0.47
N PRO A 37 4.98 -5.07 -0.64
CA PRO A 37 5.33 -5.84 -1.82
C PRO A 37 4.30 -5.69 -2.95
N ARG A 38 4.56 -6.34 -4.08
CA ARG A 38 3.53 -6.66 -5.06
C ARG A 38 2.48 -7.58 -4.44
N VAL A 39 1.20 -7.22 -4.59
CA VAL A 39 0.09 -8.04 -4.10
C VAL A 39 -0.73 -8.52 -5.28
N ARG A 40 -0.86 -9.84 -5.44
CA ARG A 40 -1.76 -10.46 -6.41
C ARG A 40 -3.08 -10.87 -5.78
N ARG A 41 -4.13 -10.87 -6.58
CA ARG A 41 -5.41 -11.54 -6.28
C ARG A 41 -5.32 -13.02 -6.66
N PRO A 42 -6.28 -13.86 -6.21
CA PRO A 42 -6.29 -15.28 -6.57
C PRO A 42 -6.33 -15.55 -8.07
N ASP A 43 -6.88 -14.62 -8.87
CA ASP A 43 -6.93 -14.70 -10.33
C ASP A 43 -5.61 -14.29 -11.02
N GLY A 44 -4.57 -13.96 -10.24
CA GLY A 44 -3.27 -13.52 -10.73
C GLY A 44 -3.18 -12.04 -11.08
N SER A 45 -4.30 -11.30 -11.08
CA SER A 45 -4.31 -9.86 -11.34
C SER A 45 -3.68 -9.08 -10.18
N LEU A 46 -3.07 -7.94 -10.49
CA LEU A 46 -2.51 -7.04 -9.49
C LEU A 46 -3.62 -6.43 -8.63
N ASP A 47 -3.46 -6.48 -7.31
CA ASP A 47 -4.26 -5.66 -6.42
C ASP A 47 -3.75 -4.21 -6.47
N ARG A 48 -4.44 -3.38 -7.27
CA ARG A 48 -4.04 -1.99 -7.55
C ARG A 48 -3.84 -1.13 -6.30
N ALA A 49 -4.48 -1.48 -5.18
CA ALA A 49 -4.31 -0.78 -3.91
C ALA A 49 -2.93 -0.98 -3.26
N CYS A 50 -2.15 -1.97 -3.69
CA CYS A 50 -0.83 -2.28 -3.12
C CYS A 50 0.17 -1.12 -3.23
N ARG A 51 -0.07 -0.19 -4.15
CA ARG A 51 0.69 1.05 -4.33
C ARG A 51 -0.25 2.20 -4.65
N ARG A 52 -0.21 3.26 -3.84
CA ARG A 52 -1.12 4.41 -3.99
C ARG A 52 -0.41 5.75 -3.82
N SER A 53 -0.92 6.75 -4.54
CA SER A 53 -0.74 8.17 -4.19
C SER A 53 -1.81 8.60 -3.19
N PHE A 54 -1.56 9.65 -2.40
CA PHE A 54 -2.62 10.21 -1.55
C PHE A 54 -3.77 10.77 -2.41
N PRO A 55 -5.03 10.64 -1.96
CA PRO A 55 -6.20 11.12 -2.71
C PRO A 55 -6.28 12.66 -2.66
N THR A 56 -5.42 13.36 -3.41
CA THR A 56 -5.51 14.82 -3.58
C THR A 56 -6.77 15.20 -4.35
N PRO A 57 -7.26 16.45 -4.27
CA PRO A 57 -8.44 16.89 -5.02
C PRO A 57 -8.33 16.66 -6.53
N GLU A 58 -7.15 16.88 -7.12
CA GLU A 58 -6.89 16.65 -8.55
C GLU A 58 -6.95 15.15 -8.88
N VAL A 59 -6.32 14.29 -8.08
CA VAL A 59 -6.34 12.83 -8.27
C VAL A 59 -7.76 12.28 -8.12
N SER A 60 -8.51 12.78 -7.15
CA SER A 60 -9.92 12.44 -6.93
C SER A 60 -10.80 12.87 -8.12
N PHE A 61 -10.56 14.06 -8.68
CA PHE A 61 -11.28 14.56 -9.86
C PHE A 61 -11.06 13.69 -11.10
N TYR A 62 -9.81 13.32 -11.42
CA TYR A 62 -9.52 12.46 -12.57
C TYR A 62 -10.13 11.07 -12.44
N ARG A 63 -10.26 10.57 -11.20
CA ARG A 63 -10.92 9.30 -10.96
C ARG A 63 -12.44 9.39 -11.10
N MET A 64 -13.07 10.42 -10.53
CA MET A 64 -14.52 10.63 -10.61
C MET A 64 -15.00 10.85 -12.05
N THR A 65 -14.21 11.54 -12.87
CA THR A 65 -14.53 11.83 -14.27
C THR A 65 -14.20 10.67 -15.23
N GLY A 66 -13.56 9.61 -14.75
CA GLY A 66 -13.14 8.45 -15.57
C GLY A 66 -11.89 8.70 -16.44
N LEU A 67 -11.30 9.90 -16.36
CA LEU A 67 -10.05 10.25 -17.05
C LEU A 67 -8.90 9.30 -16.69
N SER A 68 -8.86 8.79 -15.45
CA SER A 68 -7.85 7.82 -15.02
C SER A 68 -7.91 6.49 -15.77
N ARG A 69 -9.12 6.04 -16.16
CA ARG A 69 -9.31 4.81 -16.96
C ARG A 69 -8.98 5.02 -18.43
N LEU A 70 -9.33 6.18 -18.98
CA LEU A 70 -9.07 6.52 -20.39
C LEU A 70 -7.57 6.72 -20.65
N PHE A 71 -6.83 7.22 -19.66
CA PHE A 71 -5.40 7.52 -19.78
C PHE A 71 -4.57 6.73 -18.77
N SER A 72 -4.70 5.41 -18.79
CA SER A 72 -4.10 4.52 -17.80
C SER A 72 -2.56 4.59 -17.74
N GLY A 73 -1.89 4.89 -18.85
CA GLY A 73 -0.43 5.08 -18.91
C GLY A 73 0.06 6.49 -18.55
N SER A 74 -0.84 7.42 -18.21
CA SER A 74 -0.45 8.80 -17.88
C SER A 74 -0.10 8.96 -16.40
N ARG A 75 1.11 9.46 -16.14
CA ARG A 75 1.56 9.87 -14.80
C ARG A 75 0.62 10.90 -14.15
N ARG A 76 -0.05 11.74 -14.94
CA ARG A 76 -0.95 12.78 -14.44
C ARG A 76 -2.35 12.25 -14.14
N PHE A 77 -2.90 11.43 -15.05
CA PHE A 77 -4.31 11.01 -14.96
C PHE A 77 -4.50 9.71 -14.17
N ASN A 78 -3.48 8.85 -14.09
CA ASN A 78 -3.50 7.61 -13.31
C ASN A 78 -2.46 7.62 -12.18
N ALA A 79 -2.30 8.77 -11.55
CA ALA A 79 -1.40 8.95 -10.42
C ALA A 79 -1.84 8.13 -9.20
N TYR A 80 -3.13 7.84 -9.04
CA TYR A 80 -3.62 7.17 -7.84
C TYR A 80 -3.06 5.76 -7.67
N ASN A 81 -3.20 4.88 -8.68
CA ASN A 81 -2.72 3.50 -8.61
C ASN A 81 -1.34 3.30 -9.26
N LEU A 82 -0.74 4.38 -9.79
CA LEU A 82 0.59 4.38 -10.39
C LEU A 82 0.76 3.34 -11.52
N GLU A 83 -0.29 3.07 -12.31
CA GLU A 83 -0.27 2.00 -13.34
C GLU A 83 0.67 2.31 -14.53
N TYR A 84 1.20 3.53 -14.60
CA TYR A 84 2.27 3.89 -15.53
C TYR A 84 3.64 3.30 -15.15
N LEU A 85 3.77 2.74 -13.94
CA LEU A 85 4.97 2.04 -13.48
C LEU A 85 4.83 0.53 -13.68
N ALA A 86 5.91 -0.13 -14.09
CA ALA A 86 5.95 -1.58 -14.19
C ALA A 86 5.60 -2.22 -12.82
N GLU A 87 4.88 -3.35 -12.84
CA GLU A 87 4.42 -4.00 -11.60
C GLU A 87 5.56 -4.55 -10.75
N ASP A 88 6.67 -4.93 -11.37
CA ASP A 88 7.89 -5.45 -10.75
C ASP A 88 8.89 -4.37 -10.32
N ALA A 89 8.60 -3.10 -10.59
CA ALA A 89 9.48 -2.00 -10.24
C ALA A 89 9.54 -1.76 -8.72
N VAL A 90 10.68 -1.25 -8.26
CA VAL A 90 10.88 -0.77 -6.89
C VAL A 90 10.89 0.76 -6.92
N HIS A 91 9.98 1.39 -6.16
CA HIS A 91 9.85 2.86 -6.22
C HIS A 91 9.18 3.43 -4.96
N PRO A 92 9.44 4.71 -4.64
CA PRO A 92 8.70 5.41 -3.59
C PRO A 92 7.23 5.57 -3.97
N VAL A 93 6.36 5.58 -2.96
CA VAL A 93 4.91 5.78 -3.06
C VAL A 93 4.43 6.68 -1.92
N ASP A 94 3.15 7.06 -1.94
CA ASP A 94 2.56 7.74 -0.78
C ASP A 94 2.06 6.74 0.25
N SER A 95 1.48 5.63 -0.20
CA SER A 95 0.99 4.57 0.67
C SER A 95 1.07 3.20 0.01
N VAL A 96 1.16 2.18 0.85
CA VAL A 96 0.91 0.78 0.51
C VAL A 96 -0.42 0.34 1.12
N VAL A 97 -0.87 -0.89 0.84
CA VAL A 97 -2.15 -1.42 1.35
C VAL A 97 -1.98 -2.08 2.71
N GLY A 98 -2.96 -1.93 3.60
CA GLY A 98 -2.97 -2.60 4.90
C GLY A 98 -2.95 -4.14 4.83
N ALA A 99 -3.25 -4.75 3.68
CA ALA A 99 -3.11 -6.20 3.50
C ALA A 99 -1.68 -6.68 3.73
N TYR A 100 -0.68 -5.85 3.39
CA TYR A 100 0.71 -6.00 3.81
C TYR A 100 1.37 -4.63 3.91
N MET A 101 1.72 -4.23 5.13
CA MET A 101 2.50 -3.03 5.40
C MET A 101 3.53 -3.31 6.49
N GLN A 102 4.80 -3.39 6.10
CA GLN A 102 5.92 -3.55 7.03
C GLN A 102 6.42 -2.19 7.47
N VAL A 103 6.46 -1.92 8.77
CA VAL A 103 6.80 -0.61 9.34
C VAL A 103 7.97 -0.72 10.30
N ARG A 104 8.95 0.16 10.12
CA ARG A 104 10.15 0.26 10.97
C ARG A 104 9.78 0.78 12.35
N ARG A 105 10.34 0.17 13.40
CA ARG A 105 10.16 0.61 14.79
C ARG A 105 10.38 2.10 15.00
N ALA A 106 11.45 2.66 14.42
CA ALA A 106 11.77 4.09 14.56
C ALA A 106 10.66 4.97 13.98
N ALA A 107 10.16 4.66 12.78
CA ALA A 107 9.02 5.35 12.19
C ALA A 107 7.76 5.25 13.05
N ILE A 108 7.50 4.12 13.73
CA ILE A 108 6.38 3.98 14.66
C ILE A 108 6.55 4.89 15.89
N LEU A 109 7.77 5.01 16.41
CA LEU A 109 8.04 5.87 17.56
C LEU A 109 7.85 7.35 17.23
N ASP A 110 8.16 7.76 15.99
CA ASP A 110 7.99 9.15 15.56
C ASP A 110 6.55 9.46 15.13
N ALA A 111 5.91 8.56 14.38
CA ALA A 111 4.59 8.78 13.79
C ALA A 111 3.42 8.33 14.68
N GLY A 112 3.68 7.49 15.68
CA GLY A 112 2.67 6.83 16.50
C GLY A 112 2.10 5.54 15.90
N LEU A 113 1.23 4.87 16.66
CA LEU A 113 0.51 3.66 16.22
C LEU A 113 -0.61 4.01 15.22
N LEU A 114 -1.31 2.98 14.72
CA LEU A 114 -2.57 3.16 13.99
C LEU A 114 -3.56 3.95 14.84
N ASP A 115 -4.34 4.81 14.18
CA ASP A 115 -5.37 5.60 14.84
C ASP A 115 -6.68 4.81 14.89
N GLU A 116 -7.09 4.44 16.10
CA GLU A 116 -8.28 3.62 16.37
C GLU A 116 -9.60 4.28 15.93
N ARG A 117 -9.59 5.58 15.60
CA ARG A 117 -10.75 6.29 15.06
C ARG A 117 -11.09 5.86 13.63
N PHE A 118 -10.14 5.28 12.91
CA PHE A 118 -10.38 4.69 11.59
C PHE A 118 -10.77 3.22 11.76
N PHE A 119 -12.09 2.93 11.69
CA PHE A 119 -12.60 1.56 11.71
C PHE A 119 -12.86 1.07 10.28
N MET A 120 -11.84 0.44 9.68
CA MET A 120 -11.79 -0.06 8.30
C MET A 120 -11.87 1.03 7.21
N TYR A 121 -10.97 0.93 6.23
CA TYR A 121 -10.79 1.85 5.11
C TYR A 121 -10.17 3.21 5.53
N GLY A 122 -8.89 3.38 5.21
CA GLY A 122 -8.16 4.64 5.35
C GLY A 122 -7.14 4.66 6.49
N GLU A 123 -7.12 3.65 7.35
CA GLU A 123 -6.15 3.51 8.43
C GLU A 123 -4.71 3.37 7.91
N ASP A 124 -4.53 2.69 6.77
CA ASP A 124 -3.24 2.54 6.11
C ASP A 124 -2.76 3.85 5.47
N LEU A 125 -3.66 4.60 4.83
CA LEU A 125 -3.41 5.93 4.27
C LEU A 125 -3.06 6.95 5.36
N ASP A 126 -3.82 6.99 6.46
CA ASP A 126 -3.52 7.85 7.61
C ASP A 126 -2.14 7.56 8.19
N TRP A 127 -1.84 6.27 8.41
CA TRP A 127 -0.57 5.90 9.01
C TRP A 127 0.60 6.20 8.08
N ALA A 128 0.46 5.91 6.78
CA ALA A 128 1.44 6.28 5.78
C ALA A 128 1.66 7.80 5.72
N LYS A 129 0.59 8.61 5.84
CA LYS A 129 0.68 10.07 5.90
C LYS A 129 1.48 10.54 7.11
N ARG A 130 1.18 10.03 8.31
CA ARG A 130 1.91 10.40 9.54
C ARG A 130 3.37 9.95 9.50
N ILE A 131 3.65 8.77 8.92
CA ILE A 131 5.03 8.29 8.69
C ILE A 131 5.79 9.27 7.78
N LYS A 132 5.17 9.72 6.67
CA LYS A 132 5.79 10.71 5.77
C LYS A 132 5.95 12.08 6.42
N ASP A 133 4.99 12.53 7.21
CA ASP A 133 5.06 13.80 7.94
C ASP A 133 6.17 13.80 9.00
N ALA A 134 6.50 12.63 9.56
CA ALA A 134 7.64 12.43 10.43
C ALA A 134 8.99 12.34 9.68
N GLY A 135 9.00 12.54 8.36
CA GLY A 135 10.22 12.59 7.53
C GLY A 135 10.67 11.25 6.95
N TRP A 136 9.87 10.20 7.09
CA TRP A 136 10.20 8.86 6.57
C TRP A 136 9.66 8.64 5.16
N GLU A 137 10.31 7.76 4.40
CA GLU A 137 9.81 7.36 3.08
C GLU A 137 8.90 6.12 3.16
N VAL A 138 7.97 6.02 2.21
CA VAL A 138 7.13 4.82 2.00
C VAL A 138 7.43 4.26 0.62
N TRP A 139 7.69 2.95 0.56
CA TRP A 139 8.15 2.30 -0.67
C TRP A 139 7.33 1.09 -1.07
N TYR A 140 7.18 0.94 -2.39
CA TYR A 140 6.71 -0.27 -3.02
C TYR A 140 7.91 -1.08 -3.53
N ASN A 141 7.99 -2.35 -3.16
CA ASN A 141 9.00 -3.28 -3.64
C ASN A 141 8.35 -4.36 -4.52
N GLY A 142 8.24 -4.10 -5.83
CA GLY A 142 7.63 -5.01 -6.79
C GLY A 142 8.41 -6.30 -7.06
N ALA A 143 9.63 -6.42 -6.56
CA ALA A 143 10.43 -7.65 -6.68
C ALA A 143 9.96 -8.75 -5.73
N VAL A 144 9.26 -8.38 -4.64
CA VAL A 144 8.63 -9.31 -3.71
C VAL A 144 7.16 -9.42 -4.04
N GLU A 145 6.61 -10.64 -4.05
CA GLU A 145 5.21 -10.90 -4.36
C GLU A 145 4.52 -11.70 -3.25
N ILE A 146 3.29 -11.32 -2.94
CA ILE A 146 2.37 -12.08 -2.09
C ILE A 146 1.00 -12.19 -2.77
N THR A 147 0.14 -13.08 -2.26
CA THR A 147 -1.26 -13.16 -2.69
C THR A 147 -2.19 -12.73 -1.56
N HIS A 148 -3.21 -11.94 -1.86
CA HIS A 148 -4.28 -11.57 -0.92
C HIS A 148 -5.59 -12.16 -1.45
N VAL A 149 -6.18 -13.10 -0.71
CA VAL A 149 -7.30 -13.92 -1.19
C VAL A 149 -8.60 -13.11 -1.26
N LYS A 150 -8.75 -12.07 -0.44
CA LYS A 150 -9.90 -11.15 -0.41
C LYS A 150 -11.21 -11.95 -0.38
N GLU A 151 -11.31 -12.92 0.53
CA GLU A 151 -12.55 -13.66 0.74
C GLU A 151 -13.61 -12.72 1.33
N ALA A 152 -14.62 -12.37 0.53
CA ALA A 152 -16.01 -12.02 0.88
C ALA A 152 -16.34 -11.10 2.10
N ALA A 153 -15.41 -10.57 2.87
CA ALA A 153 -15.71 -9.59 3.92
C ALA A 153 -16.21 -8.27 3.31
N SER A 154 -15.76 -7.95 2.09
CA SER A 154 -16.24 -6.82 1.30
C SER A 154 -17.52 -7.10 0.49
N SER A 155 -18.04 -8.33 0.44
CA SER A 155 -19.21 -8.64 -0.41
C SER A 155 -20.56 -8.47 0.31
N GLN A 156 -20.56 -8.28 1.63
CA GLN A 156 -21.80 -8.16 2.42
C GLN A 156 -22.26 -6.71 2.66
N SER A 157 -21.48 -5.70 2.31
CA SER A 157 -21.87 -4.29 2.49
C SER A 157 -22.03 -3.59 1.15
N ALA A 158 -23.18 -2.94 0.93
CA ALA A 158 -23.38 -2.11 -0.25
C ALA A 158 -22.36 -0.95 -0.35
N LYS A 159 -21.73 -0.58 0.77
CA LYS A 159 -20.71 0.50 0.87
C LYS A 159 -19.30 0.05 0.45
N SER A 160 -18.97 -1.23 0.49
CA SER A 160 -17.64 -1.74 0.11
C SER A 160 -17.46 -1.96 -1.39
N ARG A 161 -18.49 -1.69 -2.20
CA ARG A 161 -18.42 -1.71 -3.68
C ARG A 161 -17.88 -0.42 -4.29
N ILE A 162 -17.60 0.59 -3.46
CA ILE A 162 -16.85 1.75 -3.88
C ILE A 162 -15.39 1.44 -3.56
N ASP A 163 -14.69 0.89 -4.55
CA ASP A 163 -13.23 0.85 -4.49
C ASP A 163 -12.76 2.30 -4.34
N PHE A 164 -12.17 2.62 -3.19
CA PHE A 164 -11.40 3.84 -2.93
C PHE A 164 -10.02 3.78 -3.56
#